data_AF-A0A8H5HI70-F1
#
_entry.id   AF-A0A8H5HI70-F1
#
_cell.length_a   1.000
_cell.length_b   1.000
_cell.length_c   1.000
_cell.angle_alpha   90.00
_cell.angle_beta   90.00
_cell.angle_gamma   90.00
#
_symmetry.space_group_name_H-M   'P 1'
#
loop_
_entity.id
_entity.type
_entity.pdbx_description
1 polymer ?
#
loop_
_entity_poly.entity_id
_entity_poly.type
_entity_poly.pdbx_seq_one_letter_code
_entity_poly.pdbx_strand_id
1 'polypeptide(L)'
;MRFYKLRVTPNATAIASTFNEQFKPEIISEYNDPFRVEWTDKMSSEDVYYGEKALRMADPQNAGYILRWPIYSANFNTRDYPSLQVILSDLEVILRTTLKDKLDVEPRDYKNYSVILVIPDFYDRAYVRELVNLLLVTMGFKQICAQQESLAATYGAGISNACVVNIGATTTSVACVDEGMVLAETRMSLSIGGDDITEFLYVLLQRIKFPYRDLDLTQSYDWNVMQDLKSRLCTLNEADVALNLYDFVVRRPDRPTEKYGLRAYDEIILAPMCLFEPRVVEFDRKRIGLRPPSSYNVTEEIIDHQTDRVTNAMVISTQHLMPAGLPSDSATKKGPTGALPGTSTPAELHEPQAILADDQNPTPSAPGNTFTDGIEIIDVEDESKAPINSHPGVTGTNDNTNGTHAHGATSQTPPAYPGGFAIDVCFEASKLPLDVAIFNSARAAGGDDKIRKYLQAVLVIGGTAHIPGMSHALESRLQAIATPLVPNMEKVQIIPPPKEVDPIVLAWKGAAVLGKMDGVSDLWVTQSDWDTLGMRALKERCFYL
;
A
#
# COMPACT_ATOMS: atom_id res chain seq x y z
N MET A 1 6.69 -4.00 -24.84
CA MET A 1 7.64 -4.03 -26.00
C MET A 1 7.40 -5.18 -27.00
N ARG A 2 8.04 -6.37 -26.90
CA ARG A 2 8.06 -7.40 -27.98
C ARG A 2 6.68 -7.82 -28.48
N PHE A 3 5.72 -8.05 -27.57
CA PHE A 3 4.33 -8.43 -27.89
C PHE A 3 3.66 -7.41 -28.84
N TYR A 4 3.77 -6.12 -28.51
CA TYR A 4 3.29 -5.00 -29.32
C TYR A 4 4.16 -4.67 -30.55
N LYS A 5 5.17 -5.50 -30.88
CA LYS A 5 6.09 -5.33 -32.03
C LYS A 5 6.85 -3.98 -32.05
N LEU A 6 6.96 -3.33 -30.89
CA LEU A 6 7.65 -2.05 -30.72
C LEU A 6 9.15 -2.21 -30.97
N ARG A 7 9.77 -1.21 -31.61
CA ARG A 7 11.21 -1.21 -31.90
C ARG A 7 11.99 -0.94 -30.62
N VAL A 8 13.04 -1.73 -30.39
CA VAL A 8 14.01 -1.51 -29.31
C VAL A 8 15.18 -0.70 -29.84
N THR A 9 15.63 0.32 -29.10
CA THR A 9 16.84 1.08 -29.46
C THR A 9 18.08 0.33 -28.96
N PRO A 10 18.96 -0.19 -29.85
CA PRO A 10 20.17 -0.89 -29.42
C PRO A 10 21.11 0.07 -28.70
N ASN A 11 21.78 -0.44 -27.65
CA ASN A 11 22.75 0.30 -26.83
C ASN A 11 22.20 1.59 -26.17
N ALA A 12 20.88 1.72 -26.00
CA ALA A 12 20.24 2.93 -25.48
C ALA A 12 20.83 3.41 -24.14
N THR A 13 21.04 2.51 -23.19
CA THR A 13 21.66 2.76 -21.87
C THR A 13 23.06 3.38 -21.99
N ALA A 14 23.88 2.92 -22.95
CA ALA A 14 25.22 3.46 -23.19
C ALA A 14 25.18 4.83 -23.87
N ILE A 15 24.22 5.05 -24.78
CA ILE A 15 23.99 6.35 -25.43
C ILE A 15 23.49 7.38 -24.40
N ALA A 16 22.59 6.98 -23.51
CA ALA A 16 22.10 7.80 -22.39
C ALA A 16 23.24 8.15 -21.43
N SER A 17 23.95 7.14 -20.91
CA SER A 17 25.11 7.31 -20.02
C SER A 17 26.17 8.25 -20.59
N THR A 18 26.54 8.10 -21.87
CA THR A 18 27.57 8.93 -22.52
C THR A 18 27.15 10.38 -22.63
N PHE A 19 25.87 10.64 -22.96
CA PHE A 19 25.32 11.99 -23.02
C PHE A 19 25.20 12.63 -21.63
N ASN A 20 24.62 11.90 -20.67
CA ASN A 20 24.36 12.38 -19.32
C ASN A 20 25.65 12.72 -18.56
N GLU A 21 26.68 11.88 -18.70
CA GLU A 21 27.99 12.11 -18.09
C GLU A 21 28.72 13.33 -18.67
N GLN A 22 28.49 13.66 -19.95
CA GLN A 22 29.09 14.83 -20.60
C GLN A 22 28.26 16.11 -20.44
N PHE A 23 27.01 16.02 -19.97
CA PHE A 23 26.13 17.17 -19.84
C PHE A 23 26.62 18.17 -18.77
N LYS A 24 26.44 19.47 -19.05
CA LYS A 24 26.71 20.58 -18.14
C LYS A 24 25.45 21.46 -18.06
N PRO A 25 25.00 21.85 -16.86
CA PRO A 25 23.77 22.64 -16.73
C PRO A 25 23.90 24.03 -17.37
N GLU A 26 22.78 24.52 -17.89
CA GLU A 26 22.60 25.91 -18.30
C GLU A 26 22.15 26.73 -17.09
N ILE A 27 22.77 27.88 -16.83
CA ILE A 27 22.39 28.75 -15.72
C ILE A 27 21.21 29.64 -16.15
N ILE A 28 20.09 29.51 -15.44
CA ILE A 28 18.96 30.43 -15.56
C ILE A 28 19.19 31.61 -14.59
N SER A 29 19.29 32.82 -15.14
CA SER A 29 19.32 34.06 -14.36
C SER A 29 18.05 34.20 -13.53
N GLU A 30 18.16 34.69 -12.29
CA GLU A 30 17.02 34.80 -11.36
C GLU A 30 15.82 35.58 -11.93
N TYR A 31 16.07 36.60 -12.74
CA TYR A 31 15.04 37.41 -13.41
C TYR A 31 14.25 36.61 -14.47
N ASN A 32 14.81 35.50 -14.97
CA ASN A 32 14.24 34.65 -16.00
C ASN A 32 13.59 33.37 -15.44
N ASP A 33 13.52 33.20 -14.11
CA ASP A 33 12.90 32.03 -13.46
C ASP A 33 11.51 32.36 -12.87
N PRO A 34 10.41 32.20 -13.64
CA PRO A 34 9.06 32.51 -13.17
C PRO A 34 8.55 31.55 -12.07
N PHE A 35 9.30 30.48 -11.76
CA PHE A 35 8.99 29.54 -10.69
C PHE A 35 10.10 29.50 -9.63
N ARG A 36 10.81 30.61 -9.43
CA ARG A 36 11.79 30.79 -8.35
C ARG A 36 11.16 30.37 -7.02
N VAL A 37 11.86 29.54 -6.25
CA VAL A 37 11.45 29.19 -4.89
C VAL A 37 11.85 30.31 -3.93
N GLU A 38 10.86 30.89 -3.25
CA GLU A 38 11.07 31.71 -2.06
C GLU A 38 11.34 30.78 -0.88
N TRP A 39 12.62 30.61 -0.53
CA TRP A 39 13.04 29.84 0.63
C TRP A 39 12.68 30.55 1.93
N THR A 40 12.35 29.79 2.98
CA THR A 40 12.07 30.34 4.31
C THR A 40 13.36 30.84 4.95
N ASP A 41 13.35 32.10 5.41
CA ASP A 41 14.54 32.79 5.91
C ASP A 41 15.04 32.20 7.24
N LYS A 42 16.36 31.98 7.31
CA LYS A 42 17.12 31.51 8.47
C LYS A 42 17.15 32.53 9.63
N MET A 43 16.78 33.79 9.40
CA MET A 43 16.77 34.87 10.40
C MET A 43 15.41 35.11 11.10
N SER A 44 14.35 34.40 10.73
CA SER A 44 13.04 34.55 11.37
C SER A 44 13.03 33.90 12.77
N SER A 45 12.59 34.65 13.78
CA SER A 45 12.50 34.18 15.18
C SER A 45 11.20 33.38 15.46
N GLU A 46 10.75 32.56 14.51
CA GLU A 46 9.64 31.62 14.71
C GLU A 46 10.20 30.27 15.20
N ASP A 47 9.85 29.83 16.41
CA ASP A 47 10.37 28.59 17.00
C ASP A 47 9.92 27.32 16.23
N VAL A 48 8.81 27.39 15.48
CA VAL A 48 8.28 26.27 14.69
C VAL A 48 7.63 26.78 13.39
N TYR A 49 7.86 26.07 12.29
CA TYR A 49 7.23 26.29 10.99
C TYR A 49 6.33 25.13 10.60
N TYR A 50 5.29 25.40 9.80
CA TYR A 50 4.32 24.41 9.36
C TYR A 50 4.02 24.52 7.86
N GLY A 51 3.62 23.40 7.25
CA GLY A 51 3.24 23.31 5.83
C GLY A 51 4.34 23.86 4.89
N GLU A 52 3.93 24.62 3.88
CA GLU A 52 4.82 25.23 2.88
C GLU A 52 6.04 25.95 3.48
N LYS A 53 5.90 26.68 4.60
CA LYS A 53 7.05 27.35 5.25
C LYS A 53 8.11 26.32 5.68
N ALA A 54 7.70 25.18 6.25
CA ALA A 54 8.61 24.13 6.70
C ALA A 54 9.26 23.40 5.51
N LEU A 55 8.50 23.13 4.43
CA LEU A 55 9.03 22.46 3.23
C LEU A 55 10.01 23.33 2.44
N ARG A 56 9.85 24.66 2.51
CA ARG A 56 10.74 25.68 1.95
C ARG A 56 11.90 26.06 2.88
N MET A 57 12.04 25.40 4.04
CA MET A 57 13.27 25.50 4.82
C MET A 57 14.33 24.62 4.16
N ALA A 58 15.30 25.27 3.51
CA ALA A 58 16.15 24.59 2.53
C ALA A 58 17.23 23.68 3.14
N ASP A 59 17.66 23.97 4.37
CA ASP A 59 18.51 23.08 5.18
C ASP A 59 18.07 23.24 6.64
N PRO A 60 17.13 22.39 7.12
CA PRO A 60 16.63 22.50 8.49
C PRO A 60 17.72 22.25 9.53
N GLN A 61 18.62 21.29 9.29
CA GLN A 61 19.60 20.86 10.29
C GLN A 61 20.64 21.95 10.58
N ASN A 62 21.20 22.58 9.54
CA ASN A 62 22.12 23.71 9.74
C ASN A 62 21.42 24.99 10.20
N ALA A 63 20.09 25.09 10.04
CA ALA A 63 19.27 26.14 10.65
C ALA A 63 18.88 25.85 12.12
N GLY A 64 19.19 24.66 12.66
CA GLY A 64 18.85 24.26 14.03
C GLY A 64 17.46 23.63 14.21
N TYR A 65 16.74 23.37 13.13
CA TYR A 65 15.40 22.79 13.10
C TYR A 65 15.43 21.30 12.72
N ILE A 66 14.34 20.59 13.03
CA ILE A 66 14.12 19.20 12.61
C ILE A 66 12.80 19.13 11.84
N LEU A 67 12.87 18.87 10.53
CA LEU A 67 11.68 18.63 9.72
C LEU A 67 11.05 17.28 10.12
N ARG A 68 9.73 17.27 10.34
CA ARG A 68 8.97 16.07 10.70
C ARG A 68 7.64 15.99 9.94
N TRP A 69 7.13 14.78 9.80
CA TRP A 69 5.85 14.47 9.18
C TRP A 69 4.95 13.76 10.21
N PRO A 70 3.87 14.37 10.76
CA PRO A 70 3.09 13.75 11.83
C PRO A 70 2.41 12.43 11.46
N ILE A 71 2.12 12.23 10.16
CA ILE A 71 1.53 11.02 9.59
C ILE A 71 2.59 10.36 8.69
N TYR A 72 2.69 9.04 8.74
CA TYR A 72 3.52 8.23 7.86
C TYR A 72 2.81 6.91 7.57
N SER A 73 2.73 6.49 6.30
CA SER A 73 1.80 5.44 5.87
C SER A 73 0.36 5.77 6.35
N ALA A 74 -0.42 4.78 6.74
CA ALA A 74 -1.80 4.90 7.21
C ALA A 74 -1.93 5.24 8.72
N ASN A 75 -0.89 5.76 9.38
CA ASN A 75 -0.85 5.93 10.83
C ASN A 75 -0.02 7.15 11.28
N PHE A 76 0.00 7.41 12.59
CA PHE A 76 0.91 8.37 13.21
C PHE A 76 2.37 7.97 13.03
N ASN A 77 3.24 8.95 12.77
CA ASN A 77 4.66 8.73 12.61
C ASN A 77 5.37 8.50 13.96
N THR A 78 5.33 7.27 14.46
CA THR A 78 6.01 6.88 15.70
C THR A 78 7.53 6.72 15.56
N ARG A 79 8.09 6.91 14.36
CA ARG A 79 9.54 6.84 14.08
C ARG A 79 10.24 8.17 14.38
N ASP A 80 9.73 9.28 13.83
CA ASP A 80 10.47 10.56 13.82
C ASP A 80 10.14 11.48 15.02
N TYR A 81 9.24 11.04 15.91
CA TYR A 81 8.73 11.78 17.06
C TYR A 81 9.10 11.14 18.40
N PRO A 82 9.28 11.92 19.49
CA PRO A 82 9.55 11.33 20.81
C PRO A 82 8.32 10.59 21.37
N SER A 83 7.12 11.18 21.27
CA SER A 83 5.87 10.63 21.79
C SER A 83 4.65 11.06 20.98
N LEU A 84 3.54 10.33 21.13
CA LEU A 84 2.25 10.63 20.49
C LEU A 84 1.74 12.05 20.81
N GLN A 85 1.96 12.55 22.03
CA GLN A 85 1.50 13.89 22.42
C GLN A 85 2.11 15.00 21.55
N VAL A 86 3.35 14.83 21.08
CA VAL A 86 4.01 15.78 20.17
C VAL A 86 3.44 15.65 18.75
N ILE A 87 3.11 14.43 18.30
CA ILE A 87 2.43 14.20 17.01
C ILE A 87 1.06 14.90 17.00
N LEU A 88 0.27 14.74 18.07
CA LEU A 88 -1.05 15.36 18.20
C LEU A 88 -0.95 16.89 18.31
N SER A 89 0.06 17.42 19.01
CA SER A 89 0.34 18.86 19.08
C SER A 89 0.67 19.45 17.71
N ASP A 90 1.54 18.80 16.93
CA ASP A 90 1.91 19.28 15.59
C ASP A 90 0.72 19.18 14.62
N LEU A 91 -0.08 18.10 14.70
CA LEU A 91 -1.34 17.98 13.97
C LEU A 91 -2.34 19.08 14.34
N GLU A 92 -2.50 19.39 15.62
CA GLU A 92 -3.38 20.46 16.08
C GLU A 92 -3.01 21.80 15.46
N VAL A 93 -1.72 22.17 15.50
CA VAL A 93 -1.27 23.45 14.96
C VAL A 93 -1.35 23.49 13.43
N ILE A 94 -1.03 22.39 12.73
CA ILE A 94 -1.22 22.28 11.27
C ILE A 94 -2.69 22.48 10.89
N LEU A 95 -3.62 21.81 11.61
CA LEU A 95 -5.06 21.93 11.37
C LEU A 95 -5.56 23.34 11.69
N ARG A 96 -5.24 23.90 12.87
CA ARG A 96 -5.66 25.27 13.25
C ARG A 96 -5.14 26.32 12.27
N THR A 97 -3.87 26.22 11.85
CA THR A 97 -3.25 27.14 10.88
C THR A 97 -3.92 27.01 9.51
N THR A 98 -4.19 25.79 9.03
CA THR A 98 -4.86 25.57 7.74
C THR A 98 -6.30 26.08 7.75
N LEU A 99 -7.06 25.81 8.81
CA LEU A 99 -8.44 26.28 8.99
C LEU A 99 -8.53 27.81 8.99
N LYS A 100 -7.58 28.48 9.64
CA LYS A 100 -7.50 29.94 9.65
C LYS A 100 -7.03 30.48 8.30
N ASP A 101 -5.83 30.13 7.86
CA ASP A 101 -5.13 30.79 6.75
C ASP A 101 -5.66 30.41 5.36
N LYS A 102 -6.46 29.33 5.25
CA LYS A 102 -7.05 28.86 3.98
C LYS A 102 -8.58 28.91 3.93
N LEU A 103 -9.26 28.91 5.08
CA LEU A 103 -10.73 28.82 5.15
C LEU A 103 -11.39 29.90 6.04
N ASP A 104 -10.62 30.80 6.65
CA ASP A 104 -11.08 31.88 7.54
C ASP A 104 -11.90 31.40 8.75
N VAL A 105 -11.59 30.20 9.26
CA VAL A 105 -12.27 29.60 10.42
C VAL A 105 -11.42 29.74 11.68
N GLU A 106 -11.83 30.62 12.60
CA GLU A 106 -11.16 30.81 13.90
C GLU A 106 -11.60 29.78 14.95
N PRO A 107 -10.77 29.45 15.97
CA PRO A 107 -11.09 28.46 17.01
C PRO A 107 -12.40 28.69 17.78
N ARG A 108 -12.86 29.94 17.91
CA ARG A 108 -14.13 30.28 18.57
C ARG A 108 -15.36 29.74 17.82
N ASP A 109 -15.19 29.45 16.54
CA ASP A 109 -16.24 29.11 15.59
C ASP A 109 -16.34 27.60 15.34
N TYR A 110 -15.35 26.78 15.77
CA TYR A 110 -15.31 25.33 15.53
C TYR A 110 -16.56 24.59 16.05
N LYS A 111 -17.13 25.03 17.17
CA LYS A 111 -18.42 24.58 17.73
C LYS A 111 -19.64 24.72 16.79
N ASN A 112 -19.51 25.50 15.70
CA ASN A 112 -20.53 25.67 14.67
C ASN A 112 -20.36 24.65 13.52
N TYR A 113 -19.18 24.05 13.36
CA TYR A 113 -18.82 23.15 12.27
C TYR A 113 -18.87 21.67 12.70
N SER A 114 -19.28 20.82 11.77
CA SER A 114 -19.24 19.35 11.90
C SER A 114 -18.09 18.81 11.05
N VAL A 115 -17.42 17.75 11.51
CA VAL A 115 -16.23 17.19 10.82
C VAL A 115 -16.54 15.80 10.26
N ILE A 116 -16.24 15.58 8.98
CA ILE A 116 -16.16 14.22 8.42
C ILE A 116 -14.68 13.86 8.33
N LEU A 117 -14.27 12.91 9.18
CA LEU A 117 -12.91 12.41 9.25
C LEU A 117 -12.77 11.21 8.31
N VAL A 118 -12.07 11.39 7.18
CA VAL A 118 -11.70 10.28 6.32
C VAL A 118 -10.58 9.49 6.99
N ILE A 119 -10.75 8.17 7.09
CA ILE A 119 -9.78 7.23 7.69
C ILE A 119 -9.40 6.13 6.67
N PRO A 120 -8.23 5.49 6.84
CA PRO A 120 -7.86 4.33 6.02
C PRO A 120 -8.87 3.18 6.12
N ASP A 121 -8.97 2.33 5.10
CA ASP A 121 -9.85 1.15 5.19
C ASP A 121 -9.34 0.16 6.24
N PHE A 122 -8.03 -0.06 6.27
CA PHE A 122 -7.31 -0.84 7.27
C PHE A 122 -6.73 0.10 8.34
N TYR A 123 -7.63 0.67 9.16
CA TYR A 123 -7.29 1.63 10.21
C TYR A 123 -6.86 0.98 11.53
N ASP A 124 -6.08 1.70 12.33
CA ASP A 124 -5.78 1.34 13.72
C ASP A 124 -6.78 2.04 14.66
N ARG A 125 -7.37 1.29 15.62
CA ARG A 125 -8.37 1.87 16.54
C ARG A 125 -7.81 2.99 17.42
N ALA A 126 -6.53 2.95 17.79
CA ALA A 126 -5.90 4.03 18.54
C ALA A 126 -5.65 5.28 17.68
N TYR A 127 -5.31 5.10 16.39
CA TYR A 127 -5.19 6.20 15.42
C TYR A 127 -6.50 6.97 15.27
N VAL A 128 -7.61 6.24 15.05
CA VAL A 128 -8.94 6.84 14.96
C VAL A 128 -9.36 7.51 16.27
N ARG A 129 -9.16 6.84 17.42
CA ARG A 129 -9.52 7.39 18.74
C ARG A 129 -8.86 8.74 19.00
N GLU A 130 -7.57 8.85 18.73
CA GLU A 130 -6.81 10.06 19.07
C GLU A 130 -7.09 11.22 18.11
N LEU A 131 -7.36 10.94 16.83
CA LEU A 131 -7.85 11.97 15.90
C LEU A 131 -9.24 12.46 16.28
N VAL A 132 -10.15 11.57 16.68
CA VAL A 132 -11.48 11.95 17.17
C VAL A 132 -11.39 12.76 18.47
N ASN A 133 -10.53 12.35 19.40
CA ASN A 133 -10.28 13.09 20.64
C ASN A 133 -9.65 14.48 20.40
N LEU A 134 -8.70 14.57 19.46
CA LEU A 134 -8.12 15.84 19.02
C LEU A 134 -9.18 16.78 18.44
N LEU A 135 -9.99 16.31 17.50
CA LEU A 135 -10.98 17.14 16.81
C LEU A 135 -12.17 17.51 17.71
N LEU A 136 -12.77 16.52 18.39
CA LEU A 136 -14.01 16.70 19.12
C LEU A 136 -13.79 17.33 20.51
N VAL A 137 -12.76 16.90 21.25
CA VAL A 137 -12.53 17.34 22.63
C VAL A 137 -11.49 18.47 22.72
N THR A 138 -10.35 18.36 22.03
CA THR A 138 -9.25 19.33 22.15
C THR A 138 -9.46 20.57 21.27
N MET A 139 -9.96 20.39 20.05
CA MET A 139 -10.32 21.50 19.15
C MET A 139 -11.74 22.03 19.40
N GLY A 140 -12.66 21.19 19.90
CA GLY A 140 -14.02 21.63 20.24
C GLY A 140 -14.95 21.80 19.04
N PHE A 141 -14.83 20.92 18.03
CA PHE A 141 -15.83 20.85 16.95
C PHE A 141 -17.19 20.37 17.46
N LYS A 142 -18.28 20.76 16.78
CA LYS A 142 -19.66 20.44 17.21
C LYS A 142 -19.91 18.95 17.39
N GLN A 143 -19.51 18.18 16.38
CA GLN A 143 -19.82 16.77 16.18
C GLN A 143 -18.95 16.21 15.04
N ILE A 144 -18.75 14.90 15.01
CA ILE A 144 -17.85 14.22 14.07
C ILE A 144 -18.48 12.94 13.51
N CYS A 145 -18.15 12.58 12.28
CA CYS A 145 -18.40 11.27 11.69
C CYS A 145 -17.07 10.74 11.13
N ALA A 146 -16.72 9.49 11.39
CA ALA A 146 -15.57 8.85 10.75
C ALA A 146 -16.03 8.02 9.54
N GLN A 147 -15.26 8.04 8.45
CA GLN A 147 -15.66 7.52 7.15
C GLN A 147 -14.47 6.84 6.47
N GLN A 148 -14.62 5.60 6.00
CA GLN A 148 -13.53 4.87 5.35
C GLN A 148 -13.23 5.41 3.94
N GLU A 149 -11.94 5.44 3.57
CA GLU A 149 -11.45 6.05 2.33
C GLU A 149 -12.05 5.43 1.06
N SER A 150 -12.23 4.10 1.00
CA SER A 150 -12.78 3.47 -0.20
C SER A 150 -14.28 3.74 -0.36
N LEU A 151 -15.04 3.74 0.73
CA LEU A 151 -16.46 4.11 0.68
C LEU A 151 -16.65 5.60 0.36
N ALA A 152 -15.77 6.47 0.87
CA ALA A 152 -15.72 7.86 0.45
C ALA A 152 -15.39 7.98 -1.05
N ALA A 153 -14.44 7.21 -1.57
CA ALA A 153 -14.10 7.22 -3.00
C ALA A 153 -15.26 6.74 -3.89
N THR A 154 -16.03 5.74 -3.49
CA THR A 154 -17.21 5.30 -4.25
C THR A 154 -18.33 6.34 -4.26
N TYR A 155 -18.55 7.07 -3.16
CA TYR A 155 -19.44 8.25 -3.16
C TYR A 155 -18.91 9.37 -4.08
N GLY A 156 -17.59 9.59 -4.10
CA GLY A 156 -16.96 10.56 -5.00
C GLY A 156 -17.06 10.17 -6.48
N ALA A 157 -17.06 8.87 -6.78
CA ALA A 157 -17.22 8.30 -8.11
C ALA A 157 -18.69 8.17 -8.57
N GLY A 158 -19.65 8.22 -7.65
CA GLY A 158 -21.07 8.00 -7.94
C GLY A 158 -21.43 6.53 -8.19
N ILE A 159 -20.67 5.59 -7.62
CA ILE A 159 -20.88 4.14 -7.77
C ILE A 159 -21.20 3.50 -6.41
N SER A 160 -21.99 2.43 -6.39
CA SER A 160 -22.35 1.71 -5.15
C SER A 160 -21.38 0.59 -4.77
N ASN A 161 -20.82 -0.09 -5.78
CA ASN A 161 -20.03 -1.31 -5.64
C ASN A 161 -18.74 -1.18 -6.45
N ALA A 162 -17.58 -1.50 -5.86
CA ALA A 162 -16.28 -1.43 -6.54
C ALA A 162 -15.19 -2.25 -5.82
N CYS A 163 -14.12 -2.62 -6.52
CA CYS A 163 -12.82 -2.87 -5.90
C CYS A 163 -12.03 -1.56 -5.95
N VAL A 164 -11.85 -0.88 -4.82
CA VAL A 164 -11.16 0.40 -4.76
C VAL A 164 -9.67 0.17 -4.49
N VAL A 165 -8.83 0.95 -5.16
CA VAL A 165 -7.36 0.86 -5.14
C VAL A 165 -6.78 2.27 -4.96
N ASN A 166 -6.35 2.63 -3.75
CA ASN A 166 -5.76 3.95 -3.47
C ASN A 166 -4.23 3.86 -3.51
N ILE A 167 -3.61 4.30 -4.62
CA ILE A 167 -2.16 4.28 -4.80
C ILE A 167 -1.58 5.59 -4.28
N GLY A 168 -1.23 5.61 -2.99
CA GLY A 168 -0.68 6.75 -2.28
C GLY A 168 0.82 6.97 -2.52
N ALA A 169 1.44 7.75 -1.63
CA ALA A 169 2.87 8.06 -1.66
C ALA A 169 3.71 6.92 -1.06
N THR A 170 3.50 6.59 0.22
CA THR A 170 4.27 5.56 0.95
C THR A 170 3.59 4.18 0.98
N THR A 171 2.34 4.08 0.52
CA THR A 171 1.42 2.95 0.82
C THR A 171 0.32 2.89 -0.22
N THR A 172 -0.19 1.69 -0.50
CA THR A 172 -1.34 1.45 -1.39
C THR A 172 -2.39 0.62 -0.65
N SER A 173 -3.61 1.13 -0.49
CA SER A 173 -4.74 0.37 0.09
C SER A 173 -5.63 -0.22 -1.00
N VAL A 174 -6.22 -1.37 -0.70
CA VAL A 174 -7.16 -2.09 -1.57
C VAL A 174 -8.32 -2.61 -0.73
N ALA A 175 -9.56 -2.36 -1.14
CA ALA A 175 -10.74 -2.93 -0.49
C ALA A 175 -11.95 -2.99 -1.44
N CYS A 176 -12.80 -4.00 -1.28
CA CYS A 176 -14.08 -4.06 -1.98
C CYS A 176 -15.17 -3.31 -1.18
N VAL A 177 -15.93 -2.48 -1.88
CA VAL A 177 -17.14 -1.82 -1.37
C VAL A 177 -18.36 -2.52 -1.96
N ASP A 178 -19.35 -2.82 -1.12
CA ASP A 178 -20.64 -3.36 -1.54
C ASP A 178 -21.80 -2.70 -0.79
N GLU A 179 -22.83 -2.27 -1.52
CA GLU A 179 -24.08 -1.67 -1.01
C GLU A 179 -23.88 -0.59 0.07
N GLY A 180 -22.78 0.17 -0.04
CA GLY A 180 -22.42 1.24 0.90
C GLY A 180 -21.59 0.82 2.11
N MET A 181 -20.96 -0.36 2.12
CA MET A 181 -20.06 -0.83 3.17
C MET A 181 -18.72 -1.32 2.61
N VAL A 182 -17.60 -1.09 3.32
CA VAL A 182 -16.29 -1.69 2.96
C VAL A 182 -16.19 -3.09 3.55
N LEU A 183 -16.10 -4.12 2.70
CA LEU A 183 -16.04 -5.52 3.11
C LEU A 183 -14.74 -5.83 3.86
N ALA A 184 -14.84 -6.02 5.19
CA ALA A 184 -13.70 -6.21 6.10
C ALA A 184 -12.67 -7.24 5.60
N GLU A 185 -13.15 -8.39 5.12
CA GLU A 185 -12.32 -9.50 4.64
C GLU A 185 -11.46 -9.21 3.41
N THR A 186 -11.81 -8.17 2.67
CA THR A 186 -11.12 -7.76 1.42
C THR A 186 -10.04 -6.70 1.66
N ARG A 187 -10.04 -6.05 2.84
CA ARG A 187 -9.15 -4.93 3.15
C ARG A 187 -7.70 -5.41 3.16
N MET A 188 -6.85 -4.75 2.36
CA MET A 188 -5.40 -4.93 2.30
C MET A 188 -4.70 -3.58 2.33
N SER A 189 -3.48 -3.56 2.89
CA SER A 189 -2.58 -2.41 2.84
C SER A 189 -1.19 -2.90 2.42
N LEU A 190 -0.69 -2.36 1.30
CA LEU A 190 0.62 -2.68 0.74
C LEU A 190 1.62 -1.61 1.15
N SER A 191 2.80 -2.05 1.60
CA SER A 191 3.90 -1.18 2.05
C SER A 191 4.68 -0.57 0.87
N ILE A 192 3.99 -0.22 -0.22
CA ILE A 192 4.56 0.29 -1.47
C ILE A 192 3.67 1.40 -2.04
N GLY A 193 4.25 2.42 -2.65
CA GLY A 193 3.53 3.50 -3.30
C GLY A 193 4.38 4.32 -4.27
N GLY A 194 3.96 5.56 -4.53
CA GLY A 194 4.66 6.48 -5.42
C GLY A 194 6.08 6.85 -4.99
N ASP A 195 6.41 6.81 -3.70
CA ASP A 195 7.74 7.19 -3.20
C ASP A 195 8.78 6.10 -3.50
N ASP A 196 8.39 4.82 -3.52
CA ASP A 196 9.21 3.71 -4.02
C ASP A 196 9.58 3.88 -5.50
N ILE A 197 8.64 4.40 -6.30
CA ILE A 197 8.87 4.71 -7.71
C ILE A 197 9.90 5.86 -7.81
N THR A 198 9.86 6.83 -6.89
CA THR A 198 10.83 7.94 -6.83
C THR A 198 12.23 7.46 -6.46
N GLU A 199 12.35 6.63 -5.42
CA GLU A 199 13.63 6.01 -5.01
C GLU A 199 14.19 5.08 -6.09
N PHE A 200 13.36 4.23 -6.69
CA PHE A 200 13.80 3.32 -7.74
C PHE A 200 14.14 4.05 -9.04
N LEU A 201 13.40 5.10 -9.41
CA LEU A 201 13.79 5.99 -10.52
C LEU A 201 15.16 6.63 -10.26
N TYR A 202 15.43 7.13 -9.05
CA TYR A 202 16.76 7.64 -8.70
C TYR A 202 17.85 6.58 -8.90
N VAL A 203 17.65 5.36 -8.40
CA VAL A 203 18.60 4.23 -8.59
C VAL A 203 18.80 3.89 -10.06
N LEU A 204 17.75 3.96 -10.89
CA LEU A 204 17.84 3.71 -12.34
C LEU A 204 18.59 4.83 -13.06
N LEU A 205 18.28 6.10 -12.77
CA LEU A 205 18.96 7.25 -13.38
C LEU A 205 20.45 7.31 -12.99
N GLN A 206 20.82 6.91 -11.78
CA GLN A 206 22.24 6.82 -11.38
C GLN A 206 23.03 5.80 -12.22
N ARG A 207 22.40 4.70 -12.68
CA ARG A 207 23.05 3.71 -13.57
C ARG A 207 23.40 4.30 -14.94
N ILE A 208 22.60 5.26 -15.42
CA ILE A 208 22.87 6.04 -16.65
C ILE A 208 23.51 7.41 -16.36
N LYS A 209 24.32 7.52 -15.30
CA LYS A 209 25.16 8.69 -14.99
C LYS A 209 24.37 9.98 -14.87
N PHE A 210 23.32 9.98 -14.06
CA PHE A 210 22.42 11.12 -13.85
C PHE A 210 23.17 12.47 -13.80
N PRO A 211 22.82 13.46 -14.65
CA PRO A 211 23.62 14.69 -14.83
C PRO A 211 23.80 15.52 -13.55
N TYR A 212 22.79 15.50 -12.68
CA TYR A 212 22.78 16.20 -11.40
C TYR A 212 23.37 15.29 -10.31
N ARG A 213 24.67 15.48 -10.06
CA ARG A 213 25.55 14.52 -9.35
C ARG A 213 25.55 14.67 -7.84
N ASP A 214 25.35 15.88 -7.32
CA ASP A 214 25.34 16.21 -5.90
C ASP A 214 23.92 16.19 -5.30
N LEU A 215 23.04 15.33 -5.85
CA LEU A 215 21.68 15.09 -5.35
C LEU A 215 21.69 14.23 -4.08
N ASP A 216 21.00 14.70 -3.04
CA ASP A 216 20.78 13.98 -1.79
C ASP A 216 19.27 13.86 -1.50
N LEU A 217 18.73 12.62 -1.54
CA LEU A 217 17.31 12.35 -1.30
C LEU A 217 16.82 12.75 0.10
N THR A 218 17.70 13.04 1.05
CA THR A 218 17.31 13.56 2.37
C THR A 218 16.96 15.06 2.33
N GLN A 219 17.34 15.79 1.27
CA GLN A 219 17.02 17.21 1.09
C GLN A 219 15.67 17.39 0.38
N SER A 220 14.81 18.24 0.92
CA SER A 220 13.44 18.44 0.40
C SER A 220 13.41 18.91 -1.06
N TYR A 221 14.35 19.78 -1.45
CA TYR A 221 14.44 20.31 -2.81
C TYR A 221 14.88 19.27 -3.83
N ASP A 222 15.74 18.32 -3.44
CA ASP A 222 16.22 17.24 -4.31
C ASP A 222 15.20 16.11 -4.43
N TRP A 223 14.53 15.77 -3.33
CA TRP A 223 13.34 14.91 -3.36
C TRP A 223 12.29 15.46 -4.32
N ASN A 224 12.02 16.78 -4.28
CA ASN A 224 11.05 17.43 -5.17
C ASN A 224 11.47 17.38 -6.66
N VAL A 225 12.77 17.46 -6.98
CA VAL A 225 13.27 17.23 -8.35
C VAL A 225 12.99 15.80 -8.81
N MET A 226 13.16 14.80 -7.94
CA MET A 226 12.84 13.41 -8.27
C MET A 226 11.32 13.15 -8.36
N GLN A 227 10.50 13.80 -7.53
CA GLN A 227 9.04 13.75 -7.64
C GLN A 227 8.55 14.37 -8.96
N ASP A 228 9.11 15.50 -9.41
CA ASP A 228 8.84 16.10 -10.72
C ASP A 228 9.26 15.18 -11.87
N LEU A 229 10.47 14.63 -11.82
CA LEU A 229 10.97 13.69 -12.83
C LEU A 229 10.08 12.45 -12.91
N LYS A 230 9.66 11.85 -11.79
CA LYS A 230 8.66 10.77 -11.80
C LYS A 230 7.37 11.22 -12.46
N SER A 231 6.83 12.36 -12.05
CA SER A 231 5.50 12.83 -12.48
C SER A 231 5.43 13.22 -13.95
N ARG A 232 6.55 13.66 -14.54
CA ARG A 232 6.64 14.03 -15.97
C ARG A 232 7.15 12.92 -16.88
N LEU A 233 7.94 11.97 -16.36
CA LEU A 233 8.61 10.96 -17.19
C LEU A 233 8.01 9.56 -17.06
N CYS A 234 7.59 9.13 -15.86
CA CYS A 234 7.21 7.74 -15.64
C CYS A 234 5.91 7.37 -16.36
N THR A 235 5.91 6.22 -17.02
CA THR A 235 4.78 5.71 -17.82
C THR A 235 4.73 4.19 -17.77
N LEU A 236 3.54 3.62 -17.78
CA LEU A 236 3.25 2.19 -17.94
C LEU A 236 2.69 1.89 -19.35
N ASN A 237 2.55 2.89 -20.21
CA ASN A 237 2.22 2.72 -21.63
C ASN A 237 3.51 2.42 -22.43
N GLU A 238 3.63 1.21 -22.97
CA GLU A 238 4.88 0.82 -23.65
C GLU A 238 5.13 1.57 -24.97
N ALA A 239 4.10 2.18 -25.56
CA ALA A 239 4.25 2.96 -26.79
C ALA A 239 5.09 4.24 -26.60
N ASP A 240 5.18 4.75 -25.37
CA ASP A 240 5.94 5.97 -25.03
C ASP A 240 7.45 5.69 -24.82
N VAL A 241 7.84 4.41 -24.76
CA VAL A 241 9.20 3.97 -24.38
C VAL A 241 10.17 4.11 -25.56
N ALA A 242 10.73 5.31 -25.69
CA ALA A 242 11.74 5.70 -26.69
C ALA A 242 12.94 6.40 -26.04
N LEU A 243 14.11 6.33 -26.67
CA LEU A 243 15.32 6.99 -26.17
C LEU A 243 15.20 8.50 -26.43
N ASN A 244 14.67 9.21 -25.44
CA ASN A 244 14.29 10.60 -25.52
C ASN A 244 15.32 11.50 -24.82
N LEU A 245 15.25 12.81 -25.11
CA LEU A 245 15.93 13.86 -24.37
C LEU A 245 14.87 14.71 -23.66
N TYR A 246 14.95 14.76 -22.35
CA TYR A 246 14.10 15.54 -21.46
C TYR A 246 14.89 16.66 -20.81
N ASP A 247 14.22 17.69 -20.33
CA ASP A 247 14.81 18.73 -19.48
C ASP A 247 14.16 18.77 -18.08
N PHE A 248 14.95 19.22 -17.10
CA PHE A 248 14.50 19.49 -15.74
C PHE A 248 15.26 20.69 -15.15
N VAL A 249 14.70 21.30 -14.11
CA VAL A 249 15.24 22.52 -13.51
C VAL A 249 15.45 22.30 -12.02
N VAL A 250 16.70 22.41 -11.58
CA VAL A 250 17.13 22.31 -10.19
C VAL A 250 17.15 23.71 -9.59
N ARG A 251 16.46 23.88 -8.46
CA ARG A 251 16.41 25.13 -7.69
C ARG A 251 16.90 24.81 -6.29
N ARG A 252 17.87 25.59 -5.81
CA ARG A 252 18.57 25.35 -4.53
C ARG A 252 18.67 26.64 -3.72
N PRO A 253 18.85 26.55 -2.39
CA PRO A 253 19.24 27.72 -1.60
C PRO A 253 20.60 28.23 -2.06
N ASP A 254 20.78 29.55 -1.98
CA ASP A 254 22.09 30.22 -2.07
C ASP A 254 22.90 29.88 -3.36
N ARG A 255 22.23 29.37 -4.41
CA ARG A 255 22.78 28.99 -5.73
C ARG A 255 21.84 29.47 -6.85
N PRO A 256 22.35 29.78 -8.06
CA PRO A 256 21.50 30.09 -9.20
C PRO A 256 20.69 28.87 -9.66
N THR A 257 19.57 29.11 -10.35
CA THR A 257 18.75 28.05 -10.95
C THR A 257 19.51 27.36 -12.09
N GLU A 258 19.56 26.02 -12.06
CA GLU A 258 20.31 25.20 -13.01
C GLU A 258 19.36 24.35 -13.87
N LYS A 259 19.44 24.49 -15.20
CA LYS A 259 18.69 23.66 -16.16
C LYS A 259 19.56 22.50 -16.65
N TYR A 260 19.05 21.29 -16.49
CA TYR A 260 19.71 20.05 -16.92
C TYR A 260 18.95 19.37 -18.07
N GLY A 261 19.70 18.69 -18.94
CA GLY A 261 19.17 17.79 -19.97
C GLY A 261 19.49 16.34 -19.62
N LEU A 262 18.48 15.47 -19.67
CA LEU A 262 18.55 14.05 -19.34
C LEU A 262 18.15 13.20 -20.54
N ARG A 263 19.00 12.26 -20.95
CA ARG A 263 18.55 11.13 -21.77
C ARG A 263 18.15 9.96 -20.88
N ALA A 264 17.01 9.37 -21.19
CA ALA A 264 16.50 8.13 -20.60
C ALA A 264 15.79 7.30 -21.68
N TYR A 265 15.62 6.00 -21.45
CA TYR A 265 14.98 5.06 -22.36
C TYR A 265 13.90 4.23 -21.67
N ASP A 266 14.28 3.14 -21.00
CA ASP A 266 13.38 2.21 -20.33
C ASP A 266 13.33 2.41 -18.80
N GLU A 267 14.21 3.24 -18.23
CA GLU A 267 14.16 3.64 -16.81
C GLU A 267 12.78 4.21 -16.42
N ILE A 268 12.14 4.93 -17.35
CA ILE A 268 10.83 5.58 -17.16
C ILE A 268 9.66 4.60 -17.00
N ILE A 269 9.78 3.38 -17.53
CA ILE A 269 8.77 2.30 -17.37
C ILE A 269 9.21 1.25 -16.36
N LEU A 270 10.51 1.01 -16.21
CA LEU A 270 11.06 0.14 -15.16
C LEU A 270 10.77 0.70 -13.76
N ALA A 271 10.87 2.01 -13.55
CA ALA A 271 10.56 2.64 -12.26
C ALA A 271 9.13 2.32 -11.75
N PRO A 272 8.03 2.63 -12.48
CA PRO A 272 6.67 2.32 -12.02
C PRO A 272 6.33 0.83 -12.04
N MET A 273 7.11 -0.01 -12.74
CA MET A 273 6.93 -1.46 -12.70
C MET A 273 7.21 -2.09 -11.32
N CYS A 274 7.86 -1.39 -10.37
CA CYS A 274 8.05 -1.92 -9.01
C CYS A 274 6.71 -2.21 -8.28
N LEU A 275 5.62 -1.53 -8.64
CA LEU A 275 4.26 -1.84 -8.13
C LEU A 275 3.82 -3.28 -8.45
N PHE A 276 4.33 -3.86 -9.54
CA PHE A 276 4.04 -5.23 -9.99
C PHE A 276 5.24 -6.17 -9.83
N GLU A 277 6.38 -5.64 -9.42
CA GLU A 277 7.63 -6.36 -9.21
C GLU A 277 8.32 -5.82 -7.94
N PRO A 278 7.72 -6.04 -6.76
CA PRO A 278 8.13 -5.40 -5.51
C PRO A 278 9.48 -5.92 -4.96
N ARG A 279 10.10 -6.91 -5.60
CA ARG A 279 11.42 -7.47 -5.18
C ARG A 279 12.57 -6.47 -5.22
N VAL A 280 12.36 -5.26 -5.75
CA VAL A 280 13.33 -4.15 -5.73
C VAL A 280 13.21 -3.24 -4.49
N VAL A 281 12.20 -3.43 -3.64
CA VAL A 281 11.90 -2.58 -2.47
C VAL A 281 12.43 -3.20 -1.17
N GLU A 282 13.19 -2.42 -0.38
CA GLU A 282 13.73 -2.86 0.91
C GLU A 282 12.69 -2.72 2.05
N PHE A 283 11.65 -3.55 2.02
CA PHE A 283 10.51 -3.50 2.95
C PHE A 283 10.89 -3.49 4.44
N ASP A 284 11.94 -4.20 4.84
CA ASP A 284 12.38 -4.25 6.24
C ASP A 284 12.86 -2.88 6.75
N ARG A 285 13.46 -2.04 5.89
CA ARG A 285 13.85 -0.66 6.27
C ARG A 285 12.65 0.20 6.62
N LYS A 286 11.51 -0.01 5.96
CA LYS A 286 10.27 0.77 6.21
C LYS A 286 9.70 0.57 7.61
N ARG A 287 10.09 -0.51 8.31
CA ARG A 287 9.68 -0.81 9.68
C ARG A 287 10.61 -0.26 10.75
N ILE A 288 11.81 0.22 10.40
CA ILE A 288 12.80 0.69 11.38
C ILE A 288 12.24 1.89 12.16
N GLY A 289 12.21 1.76 13.48
CA GLY A 289 11.75 2.79 14.41
C GLY A 289 10.23 2.93 14.56
N LEU A 290 9.41 2.21 13.78
CA LEU A 290 7.96 2.15 14.03
C LEU A 290 7.69 1.43 15.35
N ARG A 291 7.11 2.13 16.31
CA ARG A 291 6.71 1.57 17.61
C ARG A 291 5.27 1.02 17.53
N PRO A 292 4.99 -0.16 18.11
CA PRO A 292 3.66 -0.76 18.04
C PRO A 292 2.62 0.01 18.89
N PRO A 293 1.33 -0.04 18.50
CA PRO A 293 0.23 0.66 19.20
C PRO A 293 0.02 0.25 20.67
N SER A 294 0.51 -0.93 21.06
CA SER A 294 0.51 -1.41 22.45
C SER A 294 1.40 -0.61 23.41
N SER A 295 2.09 0.42 22.92
CA SER A 295 2.83 1.40 23.73
C SER A 295 1.95 2.57 24.24
N TYR A 296 0.69 2.65 23.82
CA TYR A 296 -0.30 3.58 24.38
C TYR A 296 -0.98 2.97 25.62
N ASN A 297 -1.59 3.80 26.47
CA ASN A 297 -2.37 3.34 27.62
C ASN A 297 -3.73 2.76 27.17
N VAL A 298 -3.70 1.53 26.64
CA VAL A 298 -4.86 0.80 26.12
C VAL A 298 -5.82 0.44 27.27
N THR A 299 -6.98 1.08 27.32
CA THR A 299 -8.13 0.62 28.11
C THR A 299 -8.79 -0.60 27.44
N GLU A 300 -9.61 -1.35 28.17
CA GLU A 300 -10.25 -2.57 27.65
C GLU A 300 -11.11 -2.32 26.39
N GLU A 301 -11.59 -1.09 26.18
CA GLU A 301 -12.38 -0.68 25.00
C GLU A 301 -11.55 -0.46 23.73
N ILE A 302 -10.22 -0.42 23.86
CA ILE A 302 -9.26 -0.24 22.75
C ILE A 302 -8.57 -1.58 22.42
N ILE A 303 -8.88 -2.67 23.14
CA ILE A 303 -8.34 -4.00 22.84
C ILE A 303 -8.92 -4.50 21.52
N ASP A 304 -8.09 -4.49 20.47
CA ASP A 304 -8.35 -5.30 19.29
C ASP A 304 -8.32 -6.78 19.68
N HIS A 305 -9.40 -7.50 19.36
CA HIS A 305 -9.31 -8.94 19.27
C HIS A 305 -8.32 -9.28 18.16
N GLN A 306 -7.38 -10.20 18.43
CA GLN A 306 -6.23 -10.45 17.55
C GLN A 306 -6.62 -10.99 16.17
N THR A 307 -7.88 -11.43 16.01
CA THR A 307 -8.56 -11.77 14.76
C THR A 307 -8.84 -10.56 13.86
N ASP A 308 -9.18 -9.40 14.44
CA ASP A 308 -9.72 -8.24 13.72
C ASP A 308 -8.68 -7.57 12.81
N ARG A 309 -7.39 -7.84 13.04
CA ARG A 309 -6.26 -7.28 12.26
C ARG A 309 -5.82 -8.13 11.07
N VAL A 310 -6.31 -9.36 10.91
CA VAL A 310 -5.87 -10.27 9.83
C VAL A 310 -7.08 -10.66 8.97
N THR A 311 -7.16 -10.07 7.78
CA THR A 311 -8.27 -10.30 6.84
C THR A 311 -8.06 -11.57 6.02
N ASN A 312 -9.14 -12.19 5.55
CA ASN A 312 -9.03 -13.35 4.65
C ASN A 312 -8.18 -13.05 3.40
N ALA A 313 -8.20 -11.82 2.87
CA ALA A 313 -7.32 -11.42 1.75
C ALA A 313 -5.82 -11.52 2.10
N MET A 314 -5.42 -11.16 3.32
CA MET A 314 -4.04 -11.31 3.80
C MET A 314 -3.68 -12.79 4.03
N VAL A 315 -4.58 -13.58 4.61
CA VAL A 315 -4.37 -15.04 4.81
C VAL A 315 -4.23 -15.75 3.46
N ILE A 316 -5.12 -15.48 2.51
CA ILE A 316 -5.07 -15.94 1.12
C ILE A 316 -3.72 -15.63 0.47
N SER A 317 -3.20 -14.42 0.71
CA SER A 317 -1.94 -13.94 0.12
C SER A 317 -0.72 -14.63 0.73
N THR A 318 -0.76 -14.98 2.01
CA THR A 318 0.39 -15.50 2.78
C THR A 318 0.34 -17.01 3.04
N GLN A 319 -0.71 -17.71 2.61
CA GLN A 319 -0.91 -19.15 2.82
C GLN A 319 0.30 -20.01 2.39
N HIS A 320 1.01 -19.60 1.34
CA HIS A 320 2.19 -20.29 0.81
C HIS A 320 3.46 -20.16 1.68
N LEU A 321 3.44 -19.29 2.69
CA LEU A 321 4.52 -19.09 3.68
C LEU A 321 4.23 -19.80 5.00
N MET A 322 3.03 -20.35 5.18
CA MET A 322 2.64 -21.06 6.40
C MET A 322 3.25 -22.47 6.45
N PRO A 323 3.65 -22.96 7.63
CA PRO A 323 4.04 -24.36 7.80
C PRO A 323 2.90 -25.30 7.39
N ALA A 324 3.19 -26.29 6.54
CA ALA A 324 2.24 -27.28 6.07
C ALA A 324 1.86 -28.28 7.19
N GLY A 325 1.01 -27.86 8.13
CA GLY A 325 0.75 -28.62 9.35
C GLY A 325 -0.35 -28.13 10.30
N LEU A 326 -1.35 -27.38 9.82
CA LEU A 326 -2.56 -27.05 10.60
C LEU A 326 -3.82 -27.23 9.71
N PRO A 327 -4.86 -27.97 10.16
CA PRO A 327 -6.13 -28.05 9.43
C PRO A 327 -6.84 -26.70 9.41
N SER A 328 -7.33 -26.28 8.23
CA SER A 328 -8.08 -25.04 8.05
C SER A 328 -9.55 -25.18 8.49
N ASP A 329 -9.76 -25.55 9.75
CA ASP A 329 -11.08 -25.86 10.31
C ASP A 329 -11.81 -24.58 10.81
N SER A 330 -11.94 -23.59 9.91
CA SER A 330 -12.87 -22.46 10.07
C SER A 330 -14.30 -22.85 9.67
N ALA A 331 -14.69 -24.10 9.93
CA ALA A 331 -16.05 -24.61 9.75
C ALA A 331 -16.93 -24.19 10.94
N THR A 332 -18.11 -23.63 10.66
CA THR A 332 -18.98 -23.04 11.68
C THR A 332 -19.52 -24.07 12.68
N LYS A 333 -18.98 -24.08 13.90
CA LYS A 333 -19.53 -24.82 15.04
C LYS A 333 -20.89 -24.24 15.47
N LYS A 334 -21.98 -24.76 14.89
CA LYS A 334 -23.33 -24.59 15.46
C LYS A 334 -23.34 -25.20 16.87
N GLY A 335 -23.77 -24.41 17.86
CA GLY A 335 -23.88 -24.88 19.25
C GLY A 335 -24.97 -25.96 19.41
N PRO A 336 -24.80 -26.92 20.33
CA PRO A 336 -25.76 -28.01 20.52
C PRO A 336 -27.02 -27.52 21.25
N THR A 337 -28.18 -27.60 20.59
CA THR A 337 -29.49 -27.46 21.25
C THR A 337 -29.78 -28.70 22.09
N GLY A 338 -29.94 -28.53 23.41
CA GLY A 338 -30.21 -29.65 24.32
C GLY A 338 -31.66 -30.14 24.27
N ALA A 339 -31.84 -31.43 24.04
CA ALA A 339 -33.07 -32.18 24.30
C ALA A 339 -32.71 -33.60 24.77
N LEU A 340 -33.46 -34.14 25.74
CA LEU A 340 -33.23 -35.45 26.37
C LEU A 340 -34.16 -36.54 25.78
N PRO A 341 -33.89 -37.85 26.00
CA PRO A 341 -33.97 -38.84 24.91
C PRO A 341 -35.22 -39.73 24.89
N GLY A 342 -35.41 -40.43 23.76
CA GLY A 342 -36.38 -41.53 23.60
C GLY A 342 -35.94 -42.57 22.55
N THR A 343 -36.02 -43.83 22.94
CA THR A 343 -35.91 -45.11 22.17
C THR A 343 -36.81 -45.17 20.91
N SER A 344 -36.59 -45.99 19.85
CA SER A 344 -35.72 -47.19 19.65
C SER A 344 -35.49 -47.58 18.17
N THR A 345 -34.49 -48.44 17.96
CA THR A 345 -34.00 -49.21 16.77
C THR A 345 -34.89 -50.38 16.27
N PRO A 346 -34.57 -51.15 15.18
CA PRO A 346 -33.80 -50.90 13.92
C PRO A 346 -34.39 -51.60 12.63
N ALA A 347 -33.53 -51.77 11.59
CA ALA A 347 -33.56 -52.64 10.38
C ALA A 347 -34.08 -52.01 9.06
N GLU A 348 -33.42 -52.07 7.88
CA GLU A 348 -32.65 -53.12 7.13
C GLU A 348 -33.53 -54.18 6.43
N LEU A 349 -33.34 -54.60 5.16
CA LEU A 349 -32.43 -54.29 4.03
C LEU A 349 -33.22 -54.37 2.69
N HIS A 350 -32.69 -53.87 1.55
CA HIS A 350 -32.49 -54.64 0.28
C HIS A 350 -31.95 -53.83 -0.93
N GLU A 351 -31.07 -54.47 -1.68
CA GLU A 351 -30.73 -54.32 -3.12
C GLU A 351 -30.69 -55.77 -3.72
N PRO A 352 -30.45 -56.10 -5.03
CA PRO A 352 -29.98 -55.26 -6.15
C PRO A 352 -30.58 -55.57 -7.57
N GLN A 353 -29.93 -55.01 -8.61
CA GLN A 353 -29.73 -55.52 -10.01
C GLN A 353 -30.78 -55.34 -11.15
N ALA A 354 -30.40 -54.44 -12.08
CA ALA A 354 -30.14 -54.65 -13.54
C ALA A 354 -31.22 -55.07 -14.57
N ILE A 355 -31.15 -54.46 -15.78
CA ILE A 355 -31.58 -54.92 -17.13
C ILE A 355 -30.87 -54.04 -18.21
N LEU A 356 -30.91 -54.40 -19.51
CA LEU A 356 -29.97 -53.97 -20.58
C LEU A 356 -30.63 -53.39 -21.86
N ALA A 357 -29.80 -52.76 -22.72
CA ALA A 357 -29.96 -52.53 -24.18
C ALA A 357 -31.00 -51.45 -24.63
N ASP A 358 -30.94 -50.79 -25.80
CA ASP A 358 -30.04 -50.77 -27.00
C ASP A 358 -30.32 -49.45 -27.81
N ASP A 359 -29.76 -48.99 -28.96
CA ASP A 359 -28.75 -49.39 -29.98
C ASP A 359 -28.36 -48.10 -30.82
N GLN A 360 -27.39 -48.19 -31.75
CA GLN A 360 -27.13 -47.36 -32.96
C GLN A 360 -26.10 -46.19 -32.98
N ASN A 361 -25.41 -46.13 -34.13
CA ASN A 361 -24.24 -45.32 -34.55
C ASN A 361 -24.51 -44.83 -36.03
N PRO A 362 -23.63 -44.19 -36.87
CA PRO A 362 -22.16 -44.29 -36.96
C PRO A 362 -21.35 -42.99 -37.30
N THR A 363 -20.01 -43.09 -37.25
CA THR A 363 -19.00 -42.15 -37.81
C THR A 363 -18.72 -42.37 -39.31
N PRO A 364 -17.96 -41.48 -40.02
CA PRO A 364 -16.57 -41.86 -40.36
C PRO A 364 -15.50 -40.75 -40.60
N SER A 365 -14.23 -41.09 -40.26
CA SER A 365 -12.95 -40.79 -40.95
C SER A 365 -12.32 -39.37 -41.02
N ALA A 366 -10.97 -39.35 -41.01
CA ALA A 366 -10.06 -38.22 -41.22
C ALA A 366 -9.27 -38.35 -42.55
N PRO A 367 -8.39 -37.40 -42.97
CA PRO A 367 -7.01 -37.29 -42.44
C PRO A 367 -6.52 -35.83 -42.25
N GLY A 368 -5.31 -35.50 -41.77
CA GLY A 368 -4.20 -36.31 -41.24
C GLY A 368 -2.89 -36.22 -42.06
N ASN A 369 -1.83 -35.57 -41.53
CA ASN A 369 -0.44 -35.65 -42.05
C ASN A 369 0.60 -35.25 -40.97
N THR A 370 1.87 -35.69 -41.10
CA THR A 370 2.91 -35.58 -40.06
C THR A 370 4.01 -34.54 -40.36
N PHE A 371 4.64 -33.99 -39.31
CA PHE A 371 6.06 -33.65 -39.28
C PHE A 371 6.62 -33.84 -37.87
N THR A 372 7.90 -34.20 -37.77
CA THR A 372 8.63 -34.49 -36.53
C THR A 372 9.86 -33.59 -36.43
N ASP A 373 10.15 -33.08 -35.24
CA ASP A 373 11.53 -32.83 -34.81
C ASP A 373 11.62 -32.99 -33.29
N GLY A 374 12.76 -33.48 -32.81
CA GLY A 374 13.04 -33.72 -31.40
C GLY A 374 14.14 -32.81 -30.87
N ILE A 375 14.13 -32.56 -29.56
CA ILE A 375 15.23 -31.90 -28.84
C ILE A 375 15.55 -32.76 -27.62
N GLU A 376 16.83 -33.05 -27.44
CA GLU A 376 17.33 -33.93 -26.38
C GLU A 376 17.33 -33.22 -25.01
N ILE A 377 17.13 -34.01 -23.94
CA ILE A 377 17.33 -33.58 -22.55
C ILE A 377 18.77 -33.93 -22.18
N ILE A 378 19.51 -32.97 -21.62
CA ILE A 378 20.86 -33.19 -21.09
C ILE A 378 20.81 -33.07 -19.57
N ASP A 379 20.83 -34.23 -18.91
CA ASP A 379 21.16 -34.33 -17.49
C ASP A 379 22.68 -34.22 -17.30
N VAL A 380 23.12 -33.66 -16.17
CA VAL A 380 24.52 -33.69 -15.71
C VAL A 380 24.51 -33.99 -14.22
N GLU A 381 25.02 -35.16 -13.83
CA GLU A 381 25.10 -35.61 -12.43
C GLU A 381 26.32 -35.04 -11.68
N ASP A 382 26.29 -35.19 -10.36
CA ASP A 382 27.27 -34.70 -9.38
C ASP A 382 28.33 -35.78 -9.04
N GLU A 383 29.58 -35.37 -8.82
CA GLU A 383 30.59 -36.19 -8.14
C GLU A 383 31.51 -35.33 -7.26
N SER A 384 31.86 -35.87 -6.08
CA SER A 384 32.47 -35.12 -4.98
C SER A 384 33.77 -35.73 -4.47
N LYS A 385 34.71 -34.87 -4.01
CA LYS A 385 35.55 -35.05 -2.80
C LYS A 385 36.45 -33.84 -2.50
N ALA A 386 36.98 -33.80 -1.27
CA ALA A 386 37.74 -32.68 -0.66
C ALA A 386 39.02 -33.25 0.01
N PRO A 387 39.63 -32.64 1.06
CA PRO A 387 39.96 -31.23 1.37
C PRO A 387 41.47 -31.02 1.66
N ILE A 388 41.96 -29.77 1.85
CA ILE A 388 43.32 -29.48 2.37
C ILE A 388 43.32 -28.36 3.44
N ASN A 389 44.25 -28.47 4.41
CA ASN A 389 44.49 -27.64 5.60
C ASN A 389 45.94 -27.08 5.60
N SER A 390 46.37 -26.06 6.36
CA SER A 390 45.71 -25.09 7.28
C SER A 390 46.74 -23.99 7.68
N HIS A 391 46.35 -22.95 8.43
CA HIS A 391 47.28 -21.98 9.04
C HIS A 391 47.06 -21.76 10.56
N PRO A 392 48.08 -21.27 11.30
CA PRO A 392 48.43 -21.84 12.60
C PRO A 392 47.89 -21.08 13.83
N GLY A 393 47.85 -21.78 14.97
CA GLY A 393 47.43 -21.24 16.27
C GLY A 393 48.57 -20.88 17.23
N VAL A 394 48.19 -20.55 18.47
CA VAL A 394 49.09 -20.25 19.60
C VAL A 394 48.71 -21.14 20.80
N THR A 395 49.70 -21.44 21.64
CA THR A 395 49.65 -22.42 22.74
C THR A 395 48.70 -22.09 23.89
N GLY A 396 48.11 -23.13 24.50
CA GLY A 396 47.42 -23.05 25.80
C GLY A 396 48.22 -23.67 26.95
N THR A 397 47.73 -23.50 28.17
CA THR A 397 48.17 -24.21 29.39
C THR A 397 46.95 -24.55 30.25
N ASN A 398 46.99 -25.67 30.97
CA ASN A 398 45.89 -26.16 31.80
C ASN A 398 45.94 -25.54 33.21
N ASP A 399 44.79 -25.46 33.90
CA ASP A 399 44.63 -26.22 35.15
C ASP A 399 43.15 -26.50 35.50
N ASN A 400 42.91 -27.30 36.54
CA ASN A 400 41.62 -27.86 36.95
C ASN A 400 40.77 -26.92 37.83
N THR A 401 39.44 -27.02 37.76
CA THR A 401 38.62 -27.66 38.83
C THR A 401 37.10 -27.68 38.57
N ASN A 402 36.46 -28.78 38.97
CA ASN A 402 35.08 -28.96 39.45
C ASN A 402 33.90 -28.22 38.77
N GLY A 403 33.26 -28.91 37.82
CA GLY A 403 31.88 -29.39 38.01
C GLY A 403 30.73 -28.37 38.06
N THR A 404 30.09 -28.11 36.91
CA THR A 404 28.84 -27.36 36.79
C THR A 404 27.65 -28.24 36.38
N HIS A 405 26.46 -27.84 36.82
CA HIS A 405 25.19 -28.55 36.64
C HIS A 405 24.75 -28.69 35.18
N ALA A 406 23.87 -29.66 34.91
CA ALA A 406 23.24 -29.83 33.61
C ALA A 406 22.32 -28.64 33.27
N HIS A 407 22.55 -28.01 32.11
CA HIS A 407 21.57 -27.12 31.50
C HIS A 407 20.54 -27.92 30.71
N GLY A 408 19.27 -27.83 31.12
CA GLY A 408 18.16 -28.29 30.29
C GLY A 408 18.01 -27.40 29.06
N ALA A 409 17.78 -28.00 27.89
CA ALA A 409 17.55 -27.25 26.66
C ALA A 409 16.22 -26.49 26.76
N THR A 410 16.26 -25.16 26.78
CA THR A 410 15.07 -24.33 26.66
C THR A 410 14.54 -24.43 25.23
N SER A 411 13.46 -25.20 25.03
CA SER A 411 12.71 -25.22 23.78
C SER A 411 12.09 -23.85 23.54
N GLN A 412 12.77 -23.02 22.75
CA GLN A 412 12.22 -21.75 22.28
C GLN A 412 11.07 -22.04 21.32
N THR A 413 9.83 -21.94 21.81
CA THR A 413 8.66 -21.84 20.95
C THR A 413 8.84 -20.63 20.02
N PRO A 414 8.59 -20.75 18.71
CA PRO A 414 8.68 -19.61 17.80
C PRO A 414 7.72 -18.50 18.26
N PRO A 415 8.07 -17.22 18.01
CA PRO A 415 7.20 -16.10 18.40
C PRO A 415 5.86 -16.23 17.67
N ALA A 416 4.76 -16.30 18.44
CA ALA A 416 3.41 -16.29 17.89
C ALA A 416 3.04 -14.86 17.48
N TYR A 417 2.71 -14.69 16.20
CA TYR A 417 2.27 -13.41 15.63
C TYR A 417 0.76 -13.21 15.84
N PRO A 418 0.21 -12.00 15.63
CA PRO A 418 -1.23 -11.74 15.77
C PRO A 418 -2.08 -12.75 14.98
N GLY A 419 -3.18 -13.24 15.58
CA GLY A 419 -3.99 -14.32 15.03
C GLY A 419 -3.45 -15.74 15.33
N GLY A 420 -2.30 -15.87 16.00
CA GLY A 420 -1.69 -17.16 16.33
C GLY A 420 -0.84 -17.77 15.21
N PHE A 421 -0.52 -16.99 14.18
CA PHE A 421 0.26 -17.44 13.03
C PHE A 421 1.76 -17.54 13.34
N ALA A 422 2.46 -18.35 12.54
CA ALA A 422 3.93 -18.50 12.60
C ALA A 422 4.70 -17.37 11.90
N ILE A 423 4.00 -16.44 11.25
CA ILE A 423 4.54 -15.31 10.47
C ILE A 423 3.71 -14.05 10.73
N ASP A 424 4.30 -12.87 10.51
CA ASP A 424 3.57 -11.60 10.46
C ASP A 424 2.77 -11.52 9.15
N VAL A 425 1.54 -12.03 9.18
CA VAL A 425 0.63 -12.07 8.02
C VAL A 425 0.40 -10.68 7.43
N CYS A 426 0.28 -9.65 8.26
CA CYS A 426 0.11 -8.27 7.81
C CYS A 426 1.36 -7.77 7.07
N PHE A 427 2.56 -8.12 7.54
CA PHE A 427 3.80 -7.75 6.86
C PHE A 427 3.93 -8.43 5.50
N GLU A 428 3.84 -9.76 5.46
CA GLU A 428 4.08 -10.52 4.24
C GLU A 428 3.00 -10.24 3.18
N ALA A 429 1.74 -10.03 3.61
CA ALA A 429 0.68 -9.57 2.72
C ALA A 429 0.95 -8.16 2.14
N SER A 430 1.63 -7.29 2.88
CA SER A 430 1.95 -5.92 2.44
C SER A 430 3.06 -5.84 1.38
N LYS A 431 3.73 -6.96 1.07
CA LYS A 431 4.81 -7.05 0.07
C LYS A 431 4.32 -7.53 -1.32
N LEU A 432 3.03 -7.77 -1.48
CA LEU A 432 2.49 -8.35 -2.72
C LEU A 432 2.60 -7.41 -3.94
N PRO A 433 2.76 -7.96 -5.15
CA PRO A 433 2.45 -7.24 -6.39
C PRO A 433 1.01 -6.71 -6.38
N LEU A 434 0.82 -5.49 -6.88
CA LEU A 434 -0.45 -4.78 -6.86
C LEU A 434 -1.58 -5.53 -7.57
N ASP A 435 -1.29 -6.15 -8.72
CA ASP A 435 -2.23 -6.97 -9.48
C ASP A 435 -2.66 -8.24 -8.71
N VAL A 436 -1.73 -8.92 -8.04
CA VAL A 436 -2.03 -10.08 -7.18
C VAL A 436 -2.84 -9.68 -5.94
N ALA A 437 -2.52 -8.53 -5.33
CA ALA A 437 -3.25 -8.02 -4.17
C ALA A 437 -4.71 -7.66 -4.51
N ILE A 438 -4.95 -6.99 -5.64
CA ILE A 438 -6.31 -6.66 -6.11
C ILE A 438 -7.12 -7.94 -6.40
N PHE A 439 -6.50 -8.94 -7.03
CA PHE A 439 -7.15 -10.23 -7.24
C PHE A 439 -7.48 -10.94 -5.92
N ASN A 440 -6.56 -10.97 -4.96
CA ASN A 440 -6.77 -11.63 -3.67
C ASN A 440 -7.80 -10.92 -2.78
N SER A 441 -7.86 -9.58 -2.83
CA SER A 441 -8.94 -8.78 -2.23
C SER A 441 -10.31 -9.19 -2.78
N ALA A 442 -10.48 -9.19 -4.10
CA ALA A 442 -11.72 -9.63 -4.76
C ALA A 442 -12.06 -11.10 -4.43
N ARG A 443 -11.05 -11.99 -4.34
CA ARG A 443 -11.21 -13.40 -3.96
C ARG A 443 -11.73 -13.58 -2.53
N ALA A 444 -11.29 -12.73 -1.60
CA ALA A 444 -11.71 -12.78 -0.20
C ALA A 444 -13.17 -12.39 0.03
N ALA A 445 -13.83 -11.72 -0.91
CA ALA A 445 -15.28 -11.46 -0.83
C ALA A 445 -16.12 -12.76 -0.91
N GLY A 446 -15.57 -13.83 -1.50
CA GLY A 446 -16.13 -15.18 -1.53
C GLY A 446 -17.06 -15.46 -2.72
N GLY A 447 -16.66 -16.43 -3.55
CA GLY A 447 -17.42 -16.96 -4.69
C GLY A 447 -17.18 -16.24 -6.01
N ASP A 448 -17.09 -16.99 -7.10
CA ASP A 448 -16.69 -16.50 -8.44
C ASP A 448 -17.54 -15.32 -8.93
N ASP A 449 -18.84 -15.33 -8.63
CA ASP A 449 -19.78 -14.25 -8.98
C ASP A 449 -19.36 -12.90 -8.39
N LYS A 450 -18.85 -12.90 -7.15
CA LYS A 450 -18.30 -11.69 -6.52
C LYS A 450 -16.95 -11.31 -7.10
N ILE A 451 -16.09 -12.29 -7.42
CA ILE A 451 -14.79 -12.03 -8.05
C ILE A 451 -14.99 -11.33 -9.40
N ARG A 452 -15.96 -11.79 -10.20
CA ARG A 452 -16.38 -11.11 -11.44
C ARG A 452 -16.94 -9.72 -11.16
N LYS A 453 -17.91 -9.58 -10.23
CA LYS A 453 -18.50 -8.28 -9.81
C LYS A 453 -17.43 -7.23 -9.46
N TYR A 454 -16.40 -7.58 -8.69
CA TYR A 454 -15.39 -6.63 -8.23
C TYR A 454 -14.30 -6.33 -9.26
N LEU A 455 -13.89 -7.33 -10.05
CA LEU A 455 -12.91 -7.11 -11.12
C LEU A 455 -13.54 -6.46 -12.38
N GLN A 456 -14.87 -6.49 -12.52
CA GLN A 456 -15.62 -5.67 -13.49
C GLN A 456 -15.81 -4.22 -13.02
N ALA A 457 -15.38 -3.86 -11.80
CA ALA A 457 -15.60 -2.56 -11.20
C ALA A 457 -14.39 -2.08 -10.37
N VAL A 458 -13.18 -2.08 -10.95
CA VAL A 458 -11.96 -1.66 -10.22
C VAL A 458 -11.79 -0.13 -10.32
N LEU A 459 -12.00 0.59 -9.21
CA LEU A 459 -11.82 2.06 -9.14
C LEU A 459 -10.40 2.38 -8.62
N VAL A 460 -9.57 3.00 -9.46
CA VAL A 460 -8.18 3.35 -9.10
C VAL A 460 -8.08 4.84 -8.78
N ILE A 461 -7.53 5.16 -7.60
CA ILE A 461 -7.48 6.51 -7.00
C ILE A 461 -6.10 6.82 -6.41
N GLY A 462 -5.92 8.05 -5.92
CA GLY A 462 -4.68 8.48 -5.28
C GLY A 462 -3.69 9.11 -6.26
N GLY A 463 -2.66 9.78 -5.72
CA GLY A 463 -1.73 10.58 -6.52
C GLY A 463 -0.98 9.76 -7.57
N THR A 464 -0.56 8.54 -7.22
CA THR A 464 0.26 7.66 -8.07
C THR A 464 -0.56 6.99 -9.19
N ALA A 465 -1.90 7.04 -9.13
CA ALA A 465 -2.78 6.57 -10.21
C ALA A 465 -2.65 7.39 -11.51
N HIS A 466 -2.07 8.59 -11.46
CA HIS A 466 -1.86 9.46 -12.63
C HIS A 466 -0.82 8.96 -13.64
N ILE A 467 -0.01 7.95 -13.30
CA ILE A 467 1.03 7.41 -14.18
C ILE A 467 0.37 6.91 -15.49
N PRO A 468 0.71 7.49 -16.67
CA PRO A 468 0.08 7.12 -17.93
C PRO A 468 0.12 5.62 -18.19
N GLY A 469 -0.99 5.04 -18.67
CA GLY A 469 -1.10 3.60 -18.90
C GLY A 469 -1.41 2.74 -17.66
N MET A 470 -1.47 3.30 -16.44
CA MET A 470 -1.81 2.56 -15.20
C MET A 470 -3.05 1.66 -15.36
N SER A 471 -4.16 2.20 -15.89
CA SER A 471 -5.40 1.45 -16.11
C SER A 471 -5.24 0.29 -17.10
N HIS A 472 -4.47 0.47 -18.18
CA HIS A 472 -4.23 -0.57 -19.19
C HIS A 472 -3.33 -1.68 -18.62
N ALA A 473 -2.28 -1.31 -17.89
CA ALA A 473 -1.42 -2.25 -17.18
C ALA A 473 -2.21 -3.09 -16.18
N LEU A 474 -3.05 -2.46 -15.35
CA LEU A 474 -3.93 -3.17 -14.40
C LEU A 474 -4.95 -4.06 -15.11
N GLU A 475 -5.67 -3.56 -16.12
CA GLU A 475 -6.66 -4.34 -16.87
C GLU A 475 -6.04 -5.61 -17.47
N SER A 476 -4.92 -5.47 -18.20
CA SER A 476 -4.26 -6.61 -18.85
C SER A 476 -3.66 -7.61 -17.86
N ARG A 477 -3.16 -7.17 -16.70
CA ARG A 477 -2.56 -8.03 -15.67
C ARG A 477 -3.63 -8.81 -14.91
N LEU A 478 -4.66 -8.12 -14.44
CA LEU A 478 -5.78 -8.73 -13.74
C LEU A 478 -6.57 -9.68 -14.64
N GLN A 479 -6.74 -9.36 -15.93
CA GLN A 479 -7.34 -10.29 -16.89
C GLN A 479 -6.53 -11.59 -17.02
N ALA A 480 -5.19 -11.49 -17.11
CA ALA A 480 -4.30 -12.64 -17.21
C ALA A 480 -4.29 -13.53 -15.95
N ILE A 481 -4.48 -12.93 -14.76
CA ILE A 481 -4.64 -13.67 -13.50
C ILE A 481 -6.05 -14.30 -13.42
N ALA A 482 -7.10 -13.56 -13.78
CA ALA A 482 -8.47 -13.96 -13.49
C ALA A 482 -9.06 -14.96 -14.50
N THR A 483 -8.81 -14.83 -15.82
CA THR A 483 -9.34 -15.76 -16.83
C THR A 483 -9.03 -17.24 -16.57
N PRO A 484 -7.80 -17.65 -16.17
CA PRO A 484 -7.53 -19.06 -15.85
C PRO A 484 -8.01 -19.52 -14.47
N LEU A 485 -8.41 -18.60 -13.57
CA LEU A 485 -8.77 -18.90 -12.18
C LEU A 485 -10.26 -18.73 -11.86
N VAL A 486 -11.01 -17.99 -12.68
CA VAL A 486 -12.40 -17.59 -12.41
C VAL A 486 -13.30 -18.00 -13.58
N PRO A 487 -14.17 -19.02 -13.40
CA PRO A 487 -15.15 -19.43 -14.40
C PRO A 487 -16.00 -18.26 -14.92
N ASN A 488 -16.16 -18.21 -16.24
CA ASN A 488 -16.92 -17.19 -16.98
C ASN A 488 -16.40 -15.75 -16.79
N MET A 489 -15.10 -15.55 -16.48
CA MET A 489 -14.48 -14.22 -16.48
C MET A 489 -14.26 -13.71 -17.92
N GLU A 490 -15.29 -13.06 -18.47
CA GLU A 490 -15.26 -12.43 -19.79
C GLU A 490 -14.29 -11.24 -19.86
N LYS A 491 -14.44 -10.29 -18.92
CA LYS A 491 -13.67 -9.05 -18.89
C LYS A 491 -13.44 -8.52 -17.46
N VAL A 492 -12.23 -8.06 -17.19
CA VAL A 492 -11.86 -7.14 -16.10
C VAL A 492 -11.99 -5.69 -16.60
N GLN A 493 -12.47 -4.77 -15.78
CA GLN A 493 -12.64 -3.37 -16.16
C GLN A 493 -12.14 -2.42 -15.06
N ILE A 494 -11.25 -1.51 -15.45
CA ILE A 494 -10.87 -0.36 -14.63
C ILE A 494 -11.87 0.78 -14.87
N ILE A 495 -12.52 1.24 -13.80
CA ILE A 495 -13.40 2.41 -13.80
C ILE A 495 -12.50 3.65 -13.67
N PRO A 496 -12.49 4.56 -14.67
CA PRO A 496 -11.83 5.86 -14.51
C PRO A 496 -12.61 6.73 -13.51
N PRO A 497 -11.96 7.64 -12.77
CA PRO A 497 -12.66 8.65 -11.98
C PRO A 497 -13.59 9.49 -12.88
N PRO A 498 -14.66 10.10 -12.33
CA PRO A 498 -15.54 10.97 -13.09
C PRO A 498 -14.76 12.08 -13.82
N LYS A 499 -15.21 12.44 -15.01
CA LYS A 499 -14.65 13.59 -15.75
C LYS A 499 -14.65 14.83 -14.86
N GLU A 500 -13.59 15.63 -14.94
CA GLU A 500 -13.37 16.83 -14.11
C GLU A 500 -13.15 16.54 -12.61
N VAL A 501 -12.96 15.26 -12.23
CA VAL A 501 -12.50 14.87 -10.88
C VAL A 501 -11.12 14.23 -10.93
N ASP A 502 -10.15 14.95 -10.38
CA ASP A 502 -8.81 14.44 -10.08
C ASP A 502 -8.89 13.28 -9.05
N PRO A 503 -8.32 12.09 -9.34
CA PRO A 503 -8.33 10.94 -8.45
C PRO A 503 -7.61 11.14 -7.11
N ILE A 504 -6.76 12.16 -6.95
CA ILE A 504 -6.11 12.47 -5.66
C ILE A 504 -7.09 13.05 -4.63
N VAL A 505 -8.18 13.70 -5.09
CA VAL A 505 -9.21 14.30 -4.23
C VAL A 505 -10.54 13.54 -4.24
N LEU A 506 -10.63 12.38 -4.91
CA LEU A 506 -11.90 11.67 -5.11
C LEU A 506 -12.57 11.27 -3.78
N ALA A 507 -11.81 10.69 -2.86
CA ALA A 507 -12.29 10.35 -1.51
C ALA A 507 -12.71 11.60 -0.71
N TRP A 508 -11.96 12.70 -0.81
CA TRP A 508 -12.30 13.96 -0.15
C TRP A 508 -13.60 14.59 -0.72
N LYS A 509 -13.76 14.60 -2.06
CA LYS A 509 -15.01 15.03 -2.70
C LYS A 509 -16.19 14.15 -2.29
N GLY A 510 -16.00 12.83 -2.17
CA GLY A 510 -17.05 11.90 -1.74
C GLY A 510 -17.43 12.02 -0.25
N ALA A 511 -16.47 12.32 0.64
CA ALA A 511 -16.77 12.73 2.01
C ALA A 511 -17.59 14.04 2.04
N ALA A 512 -17.29 14.98 1.15
CA ALA A 512 -18.09 16.20 0.96
C ALA A 512 -19.44 15.99 0.23
N VAL A 513 -19.68 14.80 -0.34
CA VAL A 513 -21.02 14.33 -0.78
C VAL A 513 -21.79 13.75 0.41
N LEU A 514 -21.15 12.90 1.23
CA LEU A 514 -21.76 12.36 2.46
C LEU A 514 -22.28 13.47 3.38
N GLY A 515 -21.51 14.54 3.57
CA GLY A 515 -21.93 15.73 4.33
C GLY A 515 -23.14 16.51 3.79
N LYS A 516 -23.74 16.07 2.67
CA LYS A 516 -24.93 16.64 2.03
C LYS A 516 -26.06 15.62 1.85
N MET A 517 -25.88 14.38 2.31
CA MET A 517 -26.92 13.34 2.28
C MET A 517 -27.83 13.45 3.50
N ASP A 518 -29.14 13.30 3.33
CA ASP A 518 -30.12 13.49 4.43
C ASP A 518 -29.81 12.60 5.66
N GLY A 519 -29.43 11.34 5.40
CA GLY A 519 -29.06 10.36 6.44
C GLY A 519 -27.75 10.63 7.17
N VAL A 520 -26.95 11.64 6.79
CA VAL A 520 -25.74 12.01 7.56
C VAL A 520 -26.09 12.49 8.96
N SER A 521 -27.33 12.94 9.17
CA SER A 521 -27.86 13.39 10.46
C SER A 521 -27.80 12.32 11.56
N ASP A 522 -27.92 11.03 11.21
CA ASP A 522 -27.87 9.91 12.16
C ASP A 522 -26.42 9.48 12.51
N LEU A 523 -25.45 9.81 11.65
CA LEU A 523 -24.06 9.35 11.75
C LEU A 523 -23.18 10.19 12.69
N TRP A 524 -23.67 11.32 13.19
CA TRP A 524 -22.90 12.26 14.00
C TRP A 524 -22.71 11.77 15.44
N VAL A 525 -21.45 11.74 15.89
CA VAL A 525 -21.03 11.61 17.29
C VAL A 525 -20.81 13.01 17.86
N THR A 526 -21.55 13.38 18.91
CA THR A 526 -21.32 14.61 19.68
C THR A 526 -20.27 14.40 20.78
N GLN A 527 -19.74 15.47 21.35
CA GLN A 527 -18.85 15.36 22.52
C GLN A 527 -19.52 14.58 23.67
N SER A 528 -20.82 14.78 23.90
CA SER A 528 -21.57 14.03 24.93
C SER A 528 -21.74 12.54 24.62
N ASP A 529 -21.84 12.12 23.35
CA ASP A 529 -21.81 10.70 23.01
C ASP A 529 -20.40 10.12 23.29
N TRP A 530 -19.34 10.88 22.94
CA TRP A 530 -17.94 10.48 23.12
C TRP A 530 -17.53 10.37 24.59
N ASP A 531 -17.89 11.35 25.42
CA ASP A 531 -17.61 11.35 26.87
C ASP A 531 -18.35 10.20 27.60
N THR A 532 -19.42 9.65 27.00
CA THR A 532 -20.24 8.58 27.58
C THR A 532 -19.88 7.18 27.07
N LEU A 533 -19.50 7.05 25.78
CA LEU A 533 -19.36 5.76 25.07
C LEU A 533 -17.98 5.56 24.42
N GLY A 534 -17.15 6.60 24.35
CA GLY A 534 -15.84 6.57 23.69
C GLY A 534 -15.91 6.00 22.28
N MET A 535 -15.03 5.04 21.98
CA MET A 535 -14.98 4.34 20.69
C MET A 535 -16.28 3.61 20.31
N ARG A 536 -17.16 3.29 21.27
CA ARG A 536 -18.46 2.65 20.98
C ARG A 536 -19.41 3.60 20.27
N ALA A 537 -19.34 4.91 20.52
CA ALA A 537 -20.15 5.90 19.81
C ALA A 537 -19.94 5.83 18.28
N LEU A 538 -18.68 5.67 17.85
CA LEU A 538 -18.36 5.50 16.42
C LEU A 538 -18.99 4.22 15.86
N LYS A 539 -18.95 3.10 16.59
CA LYS A 539 -19.54 1.82 16.17
C LYS A 539 -21.07 1.84 16.14
N GLU A 540 -21.71 2.64 17.00
CA GLU A 540 -23.17 2.76 17.11
C GLU A 540 -23.76 3.82 16.15
N ARG A 541 -22.99 4.83 15.74
CA ARG A 541 -23.43 5.91 14.84
C ARG A 541 -22.91 5.77 13.42
N CYS A 542 -21.60 5.53 13.26
CA CYS A 542 -20.98 5.41 11.95
C CYS A 542 -21.08 3.93 11.51
N PHE A 543 -22.23 3.54 10.95
CA PHE A 543 -22.57 2.16 10.56
C PHE A 543 -21.63 1.46 9.55
N TYR A 544 -20.53 2.11 9.17
CA TYR A 544 -19.63 1.76 8.07
C TYR A 544 -18.18 1.50 8.53
N LEU A 545 -17.93 1.20 9.81
CA LEU A 545 -16.59 1.08 10.43
C LEU A 545 -16.19 -0.34 10.85
#